data_AF-A0A1M5HXP5-F1
#
_entry.id   AF-A0A1M5HXP5-F1
#
_cell.length_a   1.000
_cell.length_b   1.000
_cell.length_c   1.000
_cell.angle_alpha   90.00
_cell.angle_beta   90.00
_cell.angle_gamma   90.00
#
_symmetry.space_group_name_H-M   'P 1'
#
loop_
_entity.id
_entity.type
_entity.pdbx_description
1 polymer ?
#
loop_
_entity_poly.entity_id
_entity_poly.type
_entity_poly.pdbx_seq_one_letter_code
_entity_poly.pdbx_strand_id
1 'polypeptide(L)'
;MGFSEDDLRLAAKLRVARLFNLNPDALSFDMVFGEDLKASFISNFKANEFDQLDYDIRDVADHQVLKELASGTLVIRTVGDYCEHMIRCYRAKPKDVNRVLLG
;
A
#
# COMPACT_ATOMS: atom_id res chain seq x y z
N MET A 1 5.13 16.81 14.49
CA MET A 1 3.95 17.02 13.62
C MET A 1 3.39 15.66 13.31
N GLY A 2 2.16 15.36 13.74
CA GLY A 2 1.45 14.16 13.31
C GLY A 2 0.76 14.46 11.99
N PHE A 3 0.76 13.50 11.06
CA PHE A 3 -0.06 13.60 9.84
C PHE A 3 -1.52 13.33 10.18
N SER A 4 -2.44 14.01 9.50
CA SER A 4 -3.85 13.66 9.59
C SER A 4 -4.13 12.35 8.83
N GLU A 5 -5.26 11.71 9.11
CA GLU A 5 -5.64 10.49 8.39
C GLU A 5 -5.86 10.77 6.89
N ASP A 6 -6.36 11.96 6.54
CA ASP A 6 -6.50 12.40 5.14
C ASP A 6 -5.15 12.59 4.45
N ASP A 7 -4.15 13.14 5.13
CA ASP A 7 -2.80 13.26 4.58
C ASP A 7 -2.18 11.89 4.32
N LEU A 8 -2.36 10.95 5.25
CA LEU A 8 -1.87 9.57 5.11
C LEU A 8 -2.59 8.84 3.98
N ARG A 9 -3.91 9.01 3.85
CA ARG A 9 -4.71 8.43 2.77
C ARG A 9 -4.26 8.97 1.41
N LEU A 10 -4.03 10.28 1.31
CA LEU A 10 -3.52 10.92 0.11
C LEU A 10 -2.11 10.43 -0.24
N ALA A 11 -1.20 10.37 0.74
CA ALA A 11 0.16 9.89 0.54
C ALA A 11 0.19 8.41 0.12
N ALA A 12 -0.64 7.56 0.72
CA ALA A 12 -0.80 6.16 0.35
C ALA A 12 -1.34 6.01 -1.08
N LYS A 13 -2.36 6.79 -1.46
CA LYS A 13 -2.88 6.82 -2.83
C LYS A 13 -1.80 7.26 -3.83
N LEU A 14 -1.02 8.28 -3.51
CA LEU A 14 0.10 8.76 -4.34
C LEU A 14 1.20 7.70 -4.49
N ARG A 15 1.48 6.93 -3.43
CA ARG A 15 2.42 5.81 -3.48
C ARG A 15 1.97 4.76 -4.48
N VAL A 16 0.70 4.33 -4.40
CA VAL A 16 0.12 3.40 -5.38
C VAL A 16 0.17 3.97 -6.80
N ALA A 17 -0.17 5.24 -6.99
CA ALA A 17 -0.07 5.91 -8.29
C ALA A 17 1.35 5.84 -8.87
N ARG A 18 2.37 6.06 -8.05
CA ARG A 18 3.78 5.95 -8.46
C ARG A 18 4.17 4.52 -8.81
N LEU A 19 3.76 3.54 -8.00
CA LEU A 19 4.07 2.13 -8.24
C LEU A 19 3.53 1.67 -9.60
N PHE A 20 2.26 1.98 -9.90
CA PHE A 20 1.61 1.59 -11.15
C PHE A 20 1.83 2.58 -12.30
N ASN A 21 2.64 3.62 -12.10
CA ASN A 21 2.90 4.69 -13.06
C ASN A 21 1.60 5.32 -13.64
N LEU A 22 0.61 5.54 -12.76
CA LEU A 22 -0.69 6.12 -13.09
C LEU A 22 -0.80 7.55 -12.58
N ASN A 23 -1.72 8.31 -13.19
CA ASN A 23 -2.11 9.60 -12.65
C ASN A 23 -2.91 9.39 -11.34
N PRO A 24 -2.54 10.02 -10.20
CA PRO A 24 -3.30 9.92 -8.96
C PRO A 24 -4.77 10.36 -9.06
N ASP A 25 -5.12 11.25 -9.99
CA ASP A 25 -6.52 11.64 -10.24
C ASP A 25 -7.33 10.53 -10.90
N ALA A 26 -6.67 9.63 -11.64
CA ALA A 26 -7.32 8.49 -12.29
C ALA A 26 -7.55 7.31 -11.34
N LEU A 27 -6.90 7.29 -10.17
CA LEU A 27 -7.06 6.24 -9.17
C LEU A 27 -8.32 6.46 -8.34
N SER A 28 -9.18 5.44 -8.28
CA SER A 28 -10.24 5.36 -7.27
C SER A 28 -9.82 4.45 -6.12
N PHE A 29 -10.39 4.67 -4.93
CA PHE A 29 -10.18 3.79 -3.78
C PHE A 29 -10.77 2.40 -4.02
N ASP A 30 -11.83 2.29 -4.82
CA ASP A 30 -12.49 1.03 -5.15
C ASP A 30 -11.75 0.19 -6.20
N MET A 31 -10.68 0.73 -6.81
CA MET A 31 -9.92 -0.03 -7.81
C MET A 31 -9.27 -1.26 -7.19
N VAL A 32 -9.47 -2.40 -7.83
CA VAL A 32 -9.00 -3.71 -7.37
C VAL A 32 -7.63 -4.04 -7.97
N PHE A 33 -6.68 -4.43 -7.12
CA PHE A 33 -5.38 -4.96 -7.53
C PHE A 33 -5.55 -6.30 -8.25
N GLY A 34 -4.97 -6.42 -9.45
CA GLY A 34 -5.07 -7.60 -10.31
C GLY A 34 -6.20 -7.55 -11.32
N GLU A 35 -7.23 -6.73 -11.09
CA GLU A 35 -8.34 -6.53 -12.03
C GLU A 35 -8.24 -5.16 -12.73
N ASP A 36 -8.40 -4.07 -11.98
CA ASP A 36 -8.30 -2.70 -12.48
C ASP A 36 -6.84 -2.26 -12.58
N LEU A 37 -6.05 -2.60 -11.56
CA LEU A 37 -4.63 -2.29 -11.49
C LEU A 37 -3.82 -3.54 -11.80
N LYS A 38 -3.26 -3.60 -13.00
CA LYS A 38 -2.44 -4.74 -13.44
C LYS A 38 -0.97 -4.39 -13.34
N ALA A 39 -0.20 -5.25 -12.69
CA ALA A 39 1.25 -5.16 -12.72
C ALA A 39 1.77 -5.41 -14.13
N SER A 40 2.86 -4.73 -14.48
CA SER A 40 3.54 -4.94 -15.74
C SER A 40 4.15 -6.34 -15.77
N PHE A 41 4.09 -7.01 -16.92
CA PHE A 41 4.77 -8.29 -17.07
C PHE A 41 6.29 -8.06 -17.13
N ILE A 42 7.01 -8.47 -16.08
CA ILE A 42 8.46 -8.36 -16.02
C ILE A 42 9.10 -9.73 -16.25
N SER A 43 9.80 -9.89 -17.37
CA SER A 43 10.46 -11.15 -17.75
C SER A 43 11.87 -11.34 -17.13
N ASN A 44 12.38 -10.34 -16.41
CA ASN A 44 13.74 -10.34 -15.86
C ASN A 44 13.69 -10.13 -14.36
N PHE A 45 13.54 -11.18 -13.53
CA PHE A 45 13.84 -11.31 -12.07
C PHE A 45 13.82 -10.04 -11.16
N LYS A 46 13.11 -8.98 -11.54
CA LYS A 46 13.01 -7.68 -10.89
C LYS A 46 11.64 -7.64 -10.26
N ALA A 47 11.58 -7.09 -9.05
CA ALA A 47 10.32 -6.85 -8.36
C ALA A 47 9.38 -6.03 -9.25
N ASN A 48 8.17 -6.56 -9.46
CA ASN A 48 7.09 -5.85 -10.14
C ASN A 48 6.33 -4.94 -9.16
N GLU A 49 5.29 -4.28 -9.65
CA GLU A 49 4.46 -3.36 -8.87
C GLU A 49 3.78 -4.06 -7.67
N PHE A 50 3.36 -5.32 -7.83
CA PHE A 50 2.80 -6.10 -6.73
C PHE A 50 3.85 -6.54 -5.71
N ASP A 51 5.06 -6.89 -6.15
CA ASP A 51 6.16 -7.21 -5.22
C ASP A 51 6.51 -5.99 -4.37
N GLN A 52 6.61 -4.80 -4.98
CA GLN A 52 6.83 -3.54 -4.26
C GLN A 52 5.68 -3.22 -3.30
N LEU A 53 4.44 -3.46 -3.73
CA LEU A 53 3.27 -3.28 -2.87
C LEU A 53 3.28 -4.23 -1.67
N ASP A 54 3.64 -5.51 -1.86
CA ASP A 54 3.78 -6.49 -0.77
C ASP A 54 4.88 -6.08 0.20
N TYR A 55 6.02 -5.60 -0.30
CA TYR A 55 7.09 -5.07 0.55
C TYR A 55 6.61 -3.87 1.38
N ASP A 56 5.94 -2.90 0.75
CA ASP A 56 5.37 -1.74 1.45
C ASP A 56 4.41 -2.19 2.58
N ILE A 57 3.50 -3.12 2.30
CA ILE A 57 2.52 -3.65 3.26
C ILE A 57 3.21 -4.32 4.45
N ARG A 58 4.24 -5.13 4.18
CA ARG A 58 4.93 -5.94 5.20
C ARG A 58 5.94 -5.15 6.02
N ASP A 59 6.56 -4.13 5.44
CA ASP A 59 7.54 -3.28 6.12
C ASP A 59 6.89 -2.44 7.24
N VAL A 60 5.66 -1.95 6.99
CA VAL A 60 4.89 -1.18 7.97
C VAL A 60 4.10 -2.05 8.96
N ALA A 61 3.90 -3.33 8.63
CA ALA A 61 3.13 -4.24 9.47
C ALA A 61 3.87 -4.56 10.77
N ASP A 62 3.09 -4.72 11.85
CA ASP A 62 3.59 -5.32 13.08
C ASP A 62 3.40 -6.84 13.06
N HIS A 63 3.88 -7.53 14.10
CA HIS A 63 3.82 -8.98 14.17
C HIS A 63 2.37 -9.52 14.19
N GLN A 64 1.41 -8.74 14.68
CA GLN A 64 0.00 -9.14 14.68
C GLN A 64 -0.59 -9.02 13.26
N VAL A 65 -0.37 -7.88 12.60
CA VAL A 65 -0.84 -7.63 11.25
C VAL A 65 -0.23 -8.62 10.25
N LEU A 66 1.04 -8.99 10.40
CA LEU A 66 1.67 -10.03 9.61
C LEU A 66 1.00 -11.40 9.78
N LYS A 67 0.53 -11.74 10.99
CA LYS A 67 -0.25 -12.97 11.23
C LYS A 67 -1.63 -12.89 10.61
N GLU A 68 -2.29 -11.73 10.66
CA GLU A 68 -3.59 -11.51 10.01
C GLU A 68 -3.48 -11.67 8.49
N LEU A 69 -2.42 -11.14 7.88
CA LEU A 69 -2.11 -11.33 6.45
C LEU A 69 -1.83 -12.80 6.13
N ALA A 70 -0.96 -13.46 6.91
CA ALA A 70 -0.59 -14.86 6.68
C ALA A 70 -1.76 -15.84 6.85
N SER A 71 -2.72 -15.52 7.72
CA SER A 71 -3.94 -16.31 7.93
C SER A 71 -5.05 -15.99 6.94
N GLY A 72 -4.91 -14.95 6.11
CA GLY A 72 -5.95 -14.46 5.22
C GLY A 72 -7.10 -13.73 5.95
N THR A 73 -6.93 -13.42 7.23
CA THR A 73 -7.89 -12.61 8.01
C THR A 73 -7.89 -11.16 7.53
N LEU A 74 -6.71 -10.64 7.19
CA LEU A 74 -6.56 -9.35 6.53
C LEU A 74 -6.19 -9.61 5.06
N VAL A 75 -6.98 -9.06 4.15
CA VAL A 75 -6.72 -9.16 2.71
C VAL A 75 -6.84 -7.76 2.12
N ILE A 76 -5.77 -7.31 1.49
CA ILE A 76 -5.72 -6.01 0.81
C ILE A 76 -5.99 -6.26 -0.67
N ARG A 77 -7.18 -5.89 -1.14
CA ARG A 77 -7.62 -6.12 -2.52
C ARG A 77 -7.76 -4.83 -3.29
N THR A 78 -8.09 -3.73 -2.61
CA THR A 78 -8.33 -2.43 -3.22
C THR A 78 -7.31 -1.40 -2.78
N VAL A 79 -7.23 -0.31 -3.54
CA VAL A 79 -6.44 0.88 -3.16
C VAL A 79 -6.91 1.43 -1.80
N GLY A 80 -8.22 1.39 -1.55
CA GLY A 80 -8.83 1.76 -0.27
C GLY A 80 -8.30 0.92 0.88
N ASP A 81 -8.32 -0.42 0.74
CA ASP A 81 -7.80 -1.34 1.77
C ASP A 81 -6.34 -1.05 2.10
N TYR A 82 -5.52 -0.78 1.08
CA TYR A 82 -4.12 -0.42 1.27
C TYR A 82 -3.97 0.89 2.05
N CYS A 83 -4.77 1.91 1.72
CA CYS A 83 -4.74 3.17 2.44
C CYS A 83 -5.18 3.00 3.90
N GLU A 84 -6.22 2.22 4.17
CA GLU A 84 -6.67 1.93 5.53
C GLU A 84 -5.63 1.13 6.32
N HIS A 85 -4.97 0.16 5.68
CA HIS A 85 -3.84 -0.56 6.26
C HIS A 85 -2.71 0.39 6.66
N MET A 86 -2.34 1.34 5.80
CA MET A 86 -1.31 2.34 6.10
C MET A 86 -1.69 3.23 7.28
N ILE A 87 -2.94 3.68 7.36
CA ILE A 87 -3.44 4.47 8.50
C ILE A 87 -3.42 3.64 9.80
N ARG A 88 -3.86 2.38 9.73
CA ARG A 88 -3.84 1.45 10.87
C ARG A 88 -2.41 1.23 11.37
N CYS A 89 -1.48 0.95 10.45
CA CYS A 89 -0.06 0.77 10.77
C CYS A 89 0.60 2.04 11.28
N TYR A 90 0.17 3.24 10.84
CA TYR A 90 0.74 4.51 11.29
C TYR A 90 0.54 4.71 12.80
N ARG A 91 -0.57 4.24 13.36
CA ARG A 91 -0.85 4.31 14.81
C ARG A 91 0.15 3.49 15.63
N ALA A 92 0.65 2.39 15.09
CA ALA A 92 1.62 1.52 15.77
C ALA A 92 3.08 1.87 15.43
N LYS A 93 3.35 2.21 14.16
CA LYS A 93 4.68 2.40 13.58
C LYS A 93 4.73 3.62 12.63
N PRO A 94 4.57 4.84 13.16
CA PRO A 94 4.47 6.04 12.32
C PRO A 94 5.75 6.32 11.52
N LYS A 95 6.92 5.93 12.04
CA LYS A 95 8.21 6.14 11.36
C LYS A 95 8.36 5.25 10.13
N ASP A 96 7.96 3.98 10.22
CA ASP A 96 8.07 3.03 9.11
C ASP A 96 7.07 3.39 8.00
N VAL A 97 5.84 3.75 8.37
CA VAL A 97 4.84 4.25 7.41
C VAL A 97 5.32 5.52 6.70
N ASN A 98 5.90 6.48 7.43
CA ASN A 98 6.46 7.67 6.79
C ASN A 98 7.61 7.34 5.84
N ARG A 99 8.46 6.36 6.17
CA ARG A 99 9.54 5.92 5.28
C ARG A 99 9.00 5.36 3.97
N VAL A 100 7.91 4.58 4.03
CA VAL A 100 7.30 3.97 2.84
C VAL A 100 6.53 4.99 2.00
N LEU A 101 5.77 5.88 2.65
CA LEU A 101 4.89 6.83 1.95
C LEU A 101 5.60 8.10 1.46
N LEU A 102 6.64 8.55 2.17
CA LEU A 102 7.32 9.82 1.91
C LEU A 102 8.80 9.66 1.50
N GLY A 103 9.36 8.45 1.60
CA GLY A 103 10.71 8.10 1.13
C GLY A 103 10.73 7.76 -0.35
#